data_AF-A0AAW2FZ46-F1
#
_entry.id   AF-A0AAW2FZ46-F1
#
_cell.length_a   1.000
_cell.length_b   1.000
_cell.length_c   1.000
_cell.angle_alpha   90.00
_cell.angle_beta   90.00
_cell.angle_gamma   90.00
#
_symmetry.space_group_name_H-M   'P 1'
#
loop_
_entity.id
_entity.type
_entity.pdbx_description
1 polymer ?
#
loop_
_entity_poly.entity_id
_entity_poly.type
_entity_poly.pdbx_seq_one_letter_code
_entity_poly.pdbx_strand_id
1 'polypeptide(L)'
;MWLFILFYSSFILQKSVIANDLVTVKEVNAGHLAELPCLSIDDHHRFMFWQFGTNNVIGPGNPLNEKKYNYEVLTGLLQIRGVSTTESGFYKCFSKGLFDDSQLKVHSVELIVTNDWEQLWENDFETNLLRGMTAVMVLVVAVAIVLLIITVKRKRSQRFFDLEESRENSPVRYTPNNTPGVSSGIENVGIDNAVLDIDFPKVFNQMQKEQAMP
;
A
#
# COMPACT_ATOMS: atom_id res chain seq x y z
N MET A 1 -15.08 -10.33 -70.43
CA MET A 1 -15.78 -10.00 -69.16
C MET A 1 -15.97 -11.20 -68.22
N TRP A 2 -15.94 -12.45 -68.71
CA TRP A 2 -16.05 -13.66 -67.87
C TRP A 2 -14.73 -14.11 -67.19
N LEU A 3 -13.57 -13.84 -67.79
CA LEU A 3 -12.26 -14.22 -67.22
C LEU A 3 -11.92 -13.46 -65.92
N PHE A 4 -12.39 -12.22 -65.79
CA PHE A 4 -12.20 -11.45 -64.55
C PHE A 4 -13.03 -12.01 -63.39
N ILE A 5 -14.22 -12.57 -63.65
CA ILE A 5 -15.08 -13.17 -62.62
C ILE A 5 -14.44 -14.46 -62.07
N LEU A 6 -13.81 -15.27 -62.93
CA LEU A 6 -13.07 -16.46 -62.51
C LEU A 6 -11.82 -16.11 -61.70
N PHE A 7 -11.12 -15.02 -62.05
CA PHE A 7 -9.95 -14.56 -61.30
C PHE A 7 -10.33 -14.00 -59.91
N TYR A 8 -11.44 -13.27 -59.81
CA TYR A 8 -12.01 -12.82 -58.53
C TYR A 8 -12.57 -13.99 -57.70
N SER A 9 -13.13 -15.03 -58.34
CA SER A 9 -13.57 -16.26 -57.68
C SER A 9 -12.40 -17.03 -57.06
N SER A 10 -11.26 -17.12 -57.75
CA SER A 10 -10.05 -17.75 -57.20
C SER A 10 -9.45 -16.95 -56.04
N PHE A 11 -9.57 -15.61 -56.06
CA PHE A 11 -9.11 -14.76 -54.96
C PHE A 11 -10.01 -14.84 -53.71
N ILE A 12 -11.30 -15.14 -53.86
CA ILE A 12 -12.22 -15.31 -52.73
C ILE A 12 -12.10 -16.71 -52.09
N LEU A 13 -11.53 -17.69 -52.79
CA LEU A 13 -11.22 -19.03 -52.25
C LEU A 13 -9.88 -19.11 -51.50
N GLN A 14 -9.27 -17.96 -51.20
CA GLN A 14 -8.22 -17.84 -50.19
C GLN A 14 -8.75 -17.14 -48.93
N LYS A 15 -10.05 -17.34 -48.67
CA LYS A 15 -10.66 -16.98 -47.39
C LYS A 15 -10.00 -17.85 -46.32
N SER A 16 -9.24 -17.20 -45.46
CA SER A 16 -8.59 -17.78 -44.29
C SER A 16 -9.45 -18.86 -43.66
N VAL A 17 -8.89 -20.07 -43.58
CA VAL A 17 -9.30 -21.03 -42.55
C VAL A 17 -9.02 -20.31 -41.24
N ILE A 18 -10.05 -19.67 -40.70
CA ILE A 18 -10.10 -19.30 -39.29
C ILE A 18 -10.21 -20.66 -38.60
N ALA A 19 -9.05 -21.28 -38.38
CA ALA A 19 -8.93 -22.28 -37.34
C ALA A 19 -9.45 -21.57 -36.09
N ASN A 20 -10.47 -22.13 -35.46
CA ASN A 20 -10.86 -21.74 -34.11
C ASN A 20 -9.68 -22.08 -33.22
N ASP A 21 -8.69 -21.19 -33.21
CA ASP A 21 -7.43 -21.36 -32.51
C ASP A 21 -7.78 -21.12 -31.05
N LEU A 22 -7.98 -22.22 -30.34
CA LEU A 22 -8.08 -22.21 -28.89
C LEU A 22 -6.73 -21.68 -28.39
N VAL A 23 -6.68 -20.39 -28.07
CA VAL A 23 -5.47 -19.76 -27.52
C VAL A 23 -5.38 -20.13 -26.04
N THR A 24 -4.35 -20.87 -25.66
CA THR A 24 -4.07 -21.16 -24.25
C THR A 24 -3.30 -19.99 -23.66
N VAL A 25 -3.78 -19.41 -22.56
CA VAL A 25 -3.07 -18.34 -21.86
C VAL A 25 -2.24 -18.94 -20.72
N LYS A 26 -0.97 -18.55 -20.63
CA LYS A 26 -0.05 -18.97 -19.57
C LYS A 26 0.57 -17.75 -18.91
N GLU A 27 0.31 -17.57 -17.63
CA GLU A 27 0.90 -16.52 -16.80
C GLU A 27 2.10 -17.06 -16.02
N VAL A 28 3.22 -16.34 -16.05
CA VAL A 28 4.46 -16.70 -15.36
C VAL A 28 5.17 -15.45 -14.85
N ASN A 29 5.73 -15.52 -13.65
CA ASN A 29 6.49 -14.42 -13.08
C ASN A 29 7.85 -14.25 -13.78
N ALA A 30 8.31 -13.02 -13.93
CA ALA A 30 9.63 -12.73 -14.45
C ALA A 30 10.72 -13.47 -13.65
N GLY A 31 11.73 -13.98 -14.35
CA GLY A 31 12.82 -14.77 -13.79
C GLY A 31 12.50 -16.25 -13.52
N HIS A 32 11.24 -16.67 -13.59
CA HIS A 32 10.86 -18.07 -13.39
C HIS A 32 10.95 -18.90 -14.69
N LEU A 33 10.72 -20.20 -14.57
CA LEU A 33 10.60 -21.14 -15.70
C LEU A 33 9.17 -21.10 -16.25
N ALA A 34 9.01 -20.79 -17.53
CA ALA A 34 7.73 -20.99 -18.22
C ALA A 34 7.70 -22.33 -18.93
N GLU A 35 6.57 -23.03 -18.80
CA GLU A 35 6.29 -24.28 -19.48
C GLU A 35 5.04 -24.08 -20.36
N LEU A 36 5.23 -24.17 -21.68
CA LEU A 36 4.18 -24.00 -22.68
C LEU A 36 3.83 -25.36 -23.29
N PRO A 37 2.63 -25.91 -23.03
CA PRO A 37 2.21 -27.18 -23.61
C PRO A 37 1.80 -27.00 -25.08
N CYS A 38 2.09 -28.00 -25.91
CA CYS A 38 1.64 -28.02 -27.30
C CYS A 38 0.43 -28.94 -27.47
N LEU A 39 -0.76 -28.35 -27.64
CA LEU A 39 -2.01 -29.11 -27.84
C LEU A 39 -2.29 -29.47 -29.31
N SER A 40 -1.34 -29.21 -30.21
CA SER A 40 -1.49 -29.60 -31.62
C SER A 40 -1.19 -31.09 -31.86
N ILE A 41 -0.47 -31.76 -30.96
CA ILE A 41 -0.09 -33.17 -31.06
C ILE A 41 -1.31 -34.07 -30.83
N ASP A 42 -1.47 -35.09 -31.68
CA ASP A 42 -2.49 -36.12 -31.56
C ASP A 42 -2.01 -37.43 -32.21
N ASP A 43 -2.89 -38.44 -32.33
CA ASP A 43 -2.55 -39.74 -32.92
C ASP A 43 -2.06 -39.66 -34.37
N HIS A 44 -2.35 -38.55 -35.06
CA HIS A 44 -2.04 -38.34 -36.47
C HIS A 44 -1.03 -37.22 -36.70
N HIS A 45 -0.71 -36.39 -35.70
CA HIS A 45 0.19 -35.25 -35.83
C HIS A 45 1.31 -35.30 -34.79
N ARG A 46 2.56 -35.17 -35.24
CA ARG A 46 3.74 -35.10 -34.37
C ARG A 46 4.31 -33.69 -34.30
N PHE A 47 4.87 -33.34 -33.15
CA PHE A 47 5.56 -32.07 -32.95
C PHE A 47 6.66 -31.85 -34.01
N MET A 48 6.73 -30.63 -34.53
CA MET A 48 7.72 -30.22 -35.52
C MET A 48 8.62 -29.10 -34.97
N PHE A 49 8.05 -27.95 -34.61
CA PHE A 49 8.79 -26.81 -34.04
C PHE A 49 7.86 -25.82 -33.34
N TRP A 50 8.45 -24.92 -32.56
CA TRP A 50 7.83 -23.71 -32.02
C TRP A 50 8.21 -22.47 -32.83
N GLN A 51 7.31 -21.51 -32.91
CA GLN A 51 7.57 -20.19 -33.50
C GLN A 51 7.20 -19.11 -32.48
N PHE A 52 8.13 -18.20 -32.22
CA PHE A 52 7.92 -17.01 -31.40
C PHE A 52 7.88 -15.77 -32.30
N GLY A 53 6.74 -15.08 -32.31
CA GLY A 53 6.52 -13.95 -33.22
C GLY A 53 6.50 -14.37 -34.69
N THR A 54 7.16 -13.62 -35.57
CA THR A 54 7.15 -13.86 -37.02
C THR A 54 8.35 -14.67 -37.52
N ASN A 55 9.55 -14.50 -36.94
CA ASN A 55 10.80 -14.99 -37.53
C ASN A 55 11.58 -15.98 -36.66
N ASN A 56 11.27 -16.09 -35.36
CA ASN A 56 12.06 -16.91 -34.45
C ASN A 56 11.50 -18.33 -34.41
N VAL A 57 12.24 -19.28 -34.96
CA VAL A 57 11.87 -20.70 -34.94
C VAL A 57 12.74 -21.42 -33.91
N ILE A 58 12.09 -22.17 -33.01
CA ILE A 58 12.72 -22.98 -31.96
C ILE A 58 12.37 -24.43 -32.25
N GLY A 59 13.37 -25.23 -32.64
CA GLY A 59 13.11 -26.63 -32.99
C GLY A 59 14.36 -27.40 -33.38
N PRO A 60 14.20 -28.67 -33.77
CA PRO A 60 15.31 -29.51 -34.18
C PRO A 60 16.00 -28.91 -35.42
N GLY A 61 17.31 -28.69 -35.32
CA GLY A 61 18.11 -28.07 -36.39
C GLY A 61 18.20 -26.54 -36.36
N ASN A 62 17.48 -25.86 -35.45
CA ASN A 62 17.64 -24.42 -35.21
C ASN A 62 17.66 -24.10 -33.71
N PRO A 63 18.82 -24.27 -33.05
CA PRO A 63 18.94 -23.97 -31.63
C PRO A 63 18.98 -22.44 -31.40
N LEU A 64 17.81 -21.83 -31.33
CA LEU A 64 17.69 -20.47 -30.80
C LEU A 64 18.06 -20.51 -29.30
N ASN A 65 19.28 -20.11 -28.95
CA ASN A 65 19.77 -20.00 -27.56
C ASN A 65 19.44 -21.23 -26.67
N GLU A 66 20.19 -22.32 -26.83
CA GLU A 66 20.02 -23.61 -26.12
C GLU A 66 20.02 -23.51 -24.60
N LYS A 67 20.62 -22.45 -24.04
CA LYS A 67 20.63 -22.23 -22.59
C LYS A 67 19.28 -21.73 -22.09
N LYS A 68 18.53 -21.03 -22.94
CA LYS A 68 17.26 -20.39 -22.59
C LYS A 68 16.06 -21.25 -22.95
N TYR A 69 16.05 -21.79 -24.17
CA TYR A 69 14.95 -22.57 -24.70
C TYR A 69 15.30 -24.06 -24.69
N ASN A 70 14.45 -24.85 -24.06
CA ASN A 70 14.50 -26.32 -24.09
C ASN A 70 13.14 -26.85 -24.54
N TYR A 71 13.10 -27.93 -25.30
CA TYR A 71 11.83 -28.50 -25.74
C TYR A 71 11.85 -30.02 -25.74
N GLU A 72 10.68 -30.61 -25.50
CA GLU A 72 10.47 -32.05 -25.56
C GLU A 72 9.87 -32.44 -26.91
N VAL A 73 10.50 -33.38 -27.62
CA VAL A 73 10.06 -33.78 -28.98
C VAL A 73 8.76 -34.58 -28.95
N LEU A 74 8.48 -35.33 -27.89
CA LEU A 74 7.30 -36.20 -27.80
C LEU A 74 6.03 -35.44 -27.44
N THR A 75 6.14 -34.50 -26.51
CA THR A 75 5.01 -33.70 -25.96
C THR A 75 4.94 -32.31 -26.59
N GLY A 76 5.99 -31.88 -27.29
CA GLY A 76 6.12 -30.52 -27.79
C GLY A 76 6.19 -29.49 -26.66
N LEU A 77 6.46 -29.88 -25.41
CA LEU A 77 6.54 -28.96 -24.28
C LEU A 77 7.72 -28.00 -24.48
N LEU A 78 7.48 -26.69 -24.47
CA LEU A 78 8.54 -25.67 -24.50
C LEU A 78 8.81 -25.15 -23.09
N GLN A 79 10.06 -25.25 -22.68
CA GLN A 79 10.60 -24.72 -21.43
C GLN A 79 11.44 -23.49 -21.72
N ILE A 80 11.07 -22.36 -21.12
CA ILE A 80 11.78 -21.08 -21.24
C ILE A 80 12.33 -20.71 -19.87
N ARG A 81 13.66 -20.72 -19.74
CA ARG A 81 14.34 -20.43 -18.47
C ARG A 81 14.54 -18.93 -18.27
N GLY A 82 14.18 -18.43 -17.10
CA GLY A 82 14.45 -17.03 -16.71
C GLY A 82 13.71 -16.06 -17.62
N VAL A 83 12.38 -16.19 -17.66
CA VAL A 83 11.52 -15.44 -18.57
C VAL A 83 11.60 -13.95 -18.27
N SER A 84 11.71 -13.10 -19.30
CA SER A 84 11.65 -11.65 -19.17
C SER A 84 10.37 -11.08 -19.76
N THR A 85 9.98 -9.87 -19.37
CA THR A 85 8.80 -9.18 -19.91
C THR A 85 8.85 -8.97 -21.42
N THR A 86 10.03 -8.93 -22.02
CA THR A 86 10.22 -8.86 -23.48
C THR A 86 9.84 -10.13 -24.22
N GLU A 87 9.67 -11.24 -23.51
CA GLU A 87 9.34 -12.55 -24.06
C GLU A 87 7.84 -12.86 -23.95
N SER A 88 7.05 -11.94 -23.38
CA SER A 88 5.60 -12.04 -23.43
C SER A 88 5.11 -11.98 -24.88
N GLY A 89 4.18 -12.85 -25.25
CA GLY A 89 3.57 -12.84 -26.58
C GLY A 89 3.07 -14.22 -27.00
N PHE A 90 2.74 -14.31 -28.28
CA PHE A 90 2.18 -15.53 -28.86
C PHE A 90 3.26 -16.48 -29.35
N TYR A 91 3.28 -17.67 -28.77
CA TYR A 91 4.07 -18.81 -29.18
C TYR A 91 3.16 -19.77 -29.94
N LYS A 92 3.58 -20.18 -31.13
CA LYS A 92 2.81 -21.12 -31.96
C LYS A 92 3.57 -22.43 -32.04
N CYS A 93 2.93 -23.53 -31.68
CA CYS A 93 3.49 -24.85 -31.89
C CYS A 93 2.92 -25.48 -33.16
N PHE A 94 3.81 -26.01 -33.99
CA PHE A 94 3.49 -26.64 -35.25
C PHE A 94 3.66 -28.15 -35.11
N SER A 95 2.65 -28.90 -35.53
CA SER A 95 2.72 -30.34 -35.67
C SER A 95 2.40 -30.76 -37.11
N LYS A 96 3.11 -31.79 -37.57
CA LYS A 96 3.05 -32.33 -38.92
C LYS A 96 2.33 -33.67 -38.92
N GLY A 97 1.49 -33.91 -39.92
CA GLY A 97 0.79 -35.16 -40.15
C GLY A 97 1.76 -36.34 -40.33
N LEU A 98 1.39 -37.49 -39.79
CA LEU A 98 2.18 -38.73 -39.85
C LEU A 98 2.07 -39.45 -41.18
N PHE A 99 0.88 -39.41 -41.77
CA PHE A 99 0.55 -40.11 -43.01
C PHE A 99 0.56 -39.18 -44.22
N ASP A 100 0.32 -37.89 -43.98
CA ASP A 100 0.24 -36.85 -45.00
C ASP A 100 1.04 -35.64 -44.54
N ASP A 101 2.15 -35.42 -45.21
CA ASP A 101 3.09 -34.34 -44.94
C ASP A 101 2.49 -32.95 -45.18
N SER A 102 1.36 -32.86 -45.90
CA SER A 102 0.66 -31.60 -46.18
C SER A 102 -0.28 -31.18 -45.04
N GLN A 103 -0.61 -32.09 -44.12
CA GLN A 103 -1.44 -31.80 -42.97
C GLN A 103 -0.62 -31.17 -41.85
N LEU A 104 -0.98 -29.94 -41.49
CA LEU A 104 -0.29 -29.17 -40.49
C LEU A 104 -1.30 -28.61 -39.49
N LYS A 105 -1.06 -28.88 -38.21
CA LYS A 105 -1.90 -28.42 -37.11
C LYS A 105 -1.11 -27.46 -36.25
N VAL A 106 -1.74 -26.33 -35.94
CA VAL A 106 -1.12 -25.24 -35.19
C VAL A 106 -1.92 -25.02 -33.91
N HIS A 107 -1.22 -24.79 -32.82
CA HIS A 107 -1.81 -24.34 -31.57
C HIS A 107 -1.05 -23.11 -31.05
N SER A 108 -1.78 -22.04 -30.73
CA SER A 108 -1.19 -20.83 -30.17
C SER A 108 -1.32 -20.78 -28.64
N VAL A 109 -0.23 -20.38 -27.99
CA VAL A 109 -0.14 -20.14 -26.55
C VAL A 109 0.29 -18.70 -26.32
N GLU A 110 -0.47 -17.94 -25.54
CA GLU A 110 -0.13 -16.59 -25.12
C GLU A 110 0.62 -16.65 -23.79
N LEU A 111 1.90 -16.27 -23.81
CA LEU A 111 2.70 -16.13 -22.59
C LEU A 111 2.56 -14.69 -22.06
N ILE A 112 2.01 -14.56 -20.86
CA ILE A 112 1.92 -13.31 -20.13
C ILE A 112 2.95 -13.37 -19.00
N VAL A 113 3.85 -12.39 -19.00
CA VAL A 113 4.93 -12.33 -18.00
C VAL A 113 4.60 -11.23 -17.01
N THR A 114 4.33 -11.61 -15.77
CA THR A 114 4.03 -10.68 -14.68
C THR A 114 5.31 -10.37 -13.92
N ASN A 115 5.45 -9.14 -13.44
CA ASN A 115 6.51 -8.80 -12.49
C ASN A 115 5.95 -8.98 -11.07
N ASP A 116 6.76 -9.49 -10.14
CA ASP A 116 6.41 -9.47 -8.72
C ASP A 116 6.49 -8.03 -8.20
N TRP A 117 5.36 -7.32 -8.28
CA TRP A 117 5.21 -5.95 -7.82
C TRP A 117 5.50 -5.80 -6.32
N GLU A 118 5.39 -6.89 -5.54
CA GLU A 118 5.65 -6.89 -4.10
C GLU A 118 7.13 -6.63 -3.78
N GLN A 119 8.06 -7.23 -4.53
CA GLN A 119 9.50 -6.96 -4.38
C GLN A 119 9.91 -5.57 -4.90
N LEU A 120 9.18 -5.04 -5.89
CA LEU A 120 9.38 -3.68 -6.39
C LEU A 120 8.88 -2.65 -5.36
N TRP A 121 7.74 -2.91 -4.71
CA TRP A 121 7.12 -1.98 -3.76
C TRP A 121 7.85 -1.94 -2.41
N GLU A 122 8.42 -3.07 -1.96
CA GLU A 122 9.27 -3.09 -0.76
C GLU A 122 10.59 -2.33 -0.94
N ASN A 123 11.08 -2.19 -2.17
CA ASN A 123 12.30 -1.45 -2.48
C ASN A 123 12.05 -0.02 -2.97
N ASP A 124 10.79 0.40 -3.11
CA ASP A 124 10.49 1.76 -3.53
C ASP A 124 10.94 2.76 -2.45
N PHE A 125 11.86 3.63 -2.84
CA PHE A 125 12.43 4.63 -1.94
C PHE A 125 11.33 5.54 -1.36
N GLU A 126 10.31 5.87 -2.15
CA GLU A 126 9.22 6.75 -1.74
C GLU A 126 8.36 6.14 -0.63
N THR A 127 8.01 4.86 -0.74
CA THR A 127 7.15 4.16 0.24
C THR A 127 7.89 3.96 1.56
N ASN A 128 9.17 3.58 1.48
CA ASN A 128 10.04 3.43 2.65
C ASN A 128 10.35 4.77 3.32
N LEU A 129 10.54 5.85 2.55
CA LEU A 129 10.71 7.19 3.09
C LEU A 129 9.45 7.64 3.84
N LEU A 130 8.26 7.44 3.27
CA LEU A 130 7.00 7.76 3.94
C LEU A 130 6.81 6.96 5.24
N ARG A 131 7.13 5.66 5.23
CA ARG A 131 7.13 4.82 6.44
C ARG A 131 8.14 5.30 7.49
N GLY A 132 9.34 5.70 7.06
CA GLY A 132 10.36 6.28 7.95
C GLY A 132 9.89 7.60 8.58
N MET A 133 9.34 8.51 7.79
CA MET A 133 8.85 9.81 8.25
C MET A 133 7.67 9.68 9.23
N THR A 134 6.74 8.75 8.96
CA THR A 134 5.61 8.49 9.87
C THR A 134 6.08 7.91 11.20
N ALA A 135 7.04 6.98 11.21
CA ALA A 135 7.62 6.45 12.44
C ALA A 135 8.30 7.55 13.28
N VAL A 136 9.08 8.44 12.64
CA VAL A 136 9.72 9.57 13.32
C VAL A 136 8.69 10.55 13.87
N MET A 137 7.63 10.88 13.11
CA MET A 137 6.56 11.76 13.58
C MET A 137 5.85 11.22 14.83
N VAL A 138 5.54 9.93 14.86
CA VAL A 138 4.93 9.29 16.03
C VAL A 138 5.85 9.40 17.25
N LEU A 139 7.16 9.22 17.08
CA LEU A 139 8.14 9.34 18.16
C LEU A 139 8.20 10.78 18.70
N VAL A 140 8.24 11.78 17.82
CA VAL A 140 8.26 13.20 18.21
C VAL A 140 7.00 13.57 18.99
N VAL A 141 5.82 13.12 18.53
CA VAL A 141 4.54 13.35 19.22
C VAL A 141 4.54 12.69 20.59
N ALA A 142 5.03 11.45 20.71
CA ALA A 142 5.14 10.76 21.99
C ALA A 142 6.03 11.52 22.98
N VAL A 143 7.20 12.00 22.53
CA VAL A 143 8.11 12.83 23.35
C VAL A 143 7.43 14.12 23.78
N ALA A 144 6.72 14.81 22.87
CA ALA A 144 6.00 16.03 23.19
C ALA A 144 4.92 15.81 24.27
N ILE A 145 4.16 14.72 24.18
CA ILE A 145 3.14 14.35 25.18
C ILE A 145 3.80 14.07 26.53
N VAL A 146 4.90 13.32 26.57
CA VAL A 146 5.63 13.04 27.81
C VAL A 146 6.14 14.33 28.46
N LEU A 147 6.74 15.23 27.68
CA LEU A 147 7.20 16.53 28.17
C LEU A 147 6.04 17.40 28.69
N LEU A 148 4.89 17.37 28.02
CA LEU A 148 3.69 18.08 28.47
C LEU A 148 3.21 17.55 29.83
N ILE A 149 3.17 16.23 30.02
CA ILE A 149 2.80 15.62 31.30
C ILE A 149 3.78 16.05 32.42
N ILE A 150 5.09 16.02 32.15
CA ILE A 150 6.11 16.42 33.12
C ILE A 150 5.98 17.89 33.51
N THR A 151 5.79 18.79 32.53
CA THR A 151 5.67 20.23 32.78
C THR A 151 4.42 20.59 33.56
N VAL A 152 3.28 19.98 33.25
CA VAL A 152 2.03 20.16 34.00
C VAL A 152 2.16 19.65 35.44
N LYS A 153 2.76 18.46 35.62
CA LYS A 153 2.98 17.90 36.97
C LYS A 153 3.95 18.77 37.79
N ARG A 154 5.02 19.28 37.18
CA ARG A 154 5.98 20.19 37.82
C ARG A 154 5.33 21.51 38.21
N LYS A 155 4.52 22.12 37.33
CA LYS A 155 3.78 23.36 37.62
C LYS A 155 2.77 23.17 38.75
N ARG A 156 2.08 22.03 38.80
CA ARG A 156 1.17 21.69 39.91
C ARG A 156 1.94 21.53 41.22
N SER A 157 3.08 20.83 41.20
CA SER A 157 3.96 20.69 42.37
C SER A 157 4.45 22.03 42.90
N GLN A 158 4.89 22.94 42.02
CA GLN A 158 5.31 24.29 42.42
C GLN A 158 4.17 25.09 43.06
N ARG A 159 2.95 25.02 42.53
CA ARG A 159 1.78 25.68 43.15
C ARG A 159 1.44 25.12 44.53
N PHE A 160 1.68 23.84 44.80
CA PHE A 160 1.50 23.28 46.15
C PHE A 160 2.56 23.75 47.13
N PHE A 161 3.83 23.87 46.70
CA PHE A 161 4.90 24.42 47.54
C PHE A 161 4.71 25.91 47.83
N ASP A 162 4.29 26.69 46.85
CA ASP A 162 4.04 28.13 46.99
C ASP A 162 2.86 28.43 47.94
N LEU A 163 1.86 27.53 47.99
CA LEU A 163 0.77 27.60 48.96
C LEU A 163 1.20 27.24 50.39
N GLU A 164 2.15 26.30 50.58
CA GLU A 164 2.65 25.95 51.92
C GLU A 164 3.52 27.07 52.50
N GLU A 165 4.38 27.71 51.68
CA GLU A 165 5.18 28.89 52.07
C GLU A 165 4.26 30.07 52.47
N SER A 166 3.16 30.29 51.74
CA SER A 166 2.18 31.33 52.08
C SER A 166 1.41 31.06 53.38
N ARG A 167 1.37 29.80 53.84
CA ARG A 167 0.67 29.39 55.07
C ARG A 167 1.52 29.61 56.32
N GLU A 168 2.84 29.64 56.21
CA GLU A 168 3.73 29.98 57.33
C GLU A 168 3.73 31.48 57.65
N ASN A 169 3.30 32.35 56.74
CA ASN A 169 3.18 33.80 56.96
C ASN A 169 1.81 34.23 57.54
N SER A 170 1.08 33.30 58.17
CA SER A 170 -0.18 33.63 58.86
C SER A 170 0.10 34.39 60.16
N PRO A 171 -0.63 35.47 60.49
CA PRO A 171 -0.31 36.30 61.65
C PRO A 171 -0.39 35.48 62.93
N VAL A 172 0.64 35.66 63.76
CA VAL A 172 0.83 35.10 65.11
C VAL A 172 -0.52 35.01 65.86
N ARG A 173 -0.86 33.80 66.32
CA ARG A 173 -1.96 33.59 67.27
C ARG A 173 -1.80 34.52 68.47
N TYR A 174 -2.71 35.46 68.63
CA TYR A 174 -2.84 36.29 69.83
C TYR A 174 -3.15 35.38 71.03
N THR A 175 -2.22 35.27 71.97
CA THR A 175 -2.47 34.75 73.32
C THR A 175 -2.95 35.91 74.20
N PRO A 176 -4.17 35.87 74.75
CA PRO A 176 -4.65 36.95 75.61
C PRO A 176 -4.01 36.78 77.00
N ASN A 177 -2.99 37.59 77.28
CA ASN A 177 -2.49 37.78 78.64
C ASN A 177 -3.35 38.84 79.34
N ASN A 178 -4.24 38.39 80.23
CA ASN A 178 -5.01 39.27 81.11
C ASN A 178 -4.19 39.57 82.37
N THR A 179 -3.59 40.76 82.45
CA THR A 179 -3.52 41.57 83.69
C THR A 179 -3.16 43.03 83.36
N PRO A 180 -3.72 44.03 84.06
CA PRO A 180 -3.81 45.40 83.58
C PRO A 180 -2.68 46.30 84.09
N GLY A 181 -2.25 47.27 83.29
CA GLY A 181 -1.50 48.42 83.83
C GLY A 181 -0.72 49.27 82.83
N VAL A 182 -1.28 50.46 82.56
CA VAL A 182 -0.57 51.75 82.40
C VAL A 182 0.07 52.09 81.04
N SER A 183 -0.59 53.07 80.37
CA SER A 183 -0.12 54.20 79.52
C SER A 183 0.89 53.90 78.39
N SER A 184 0.82 54.49 77.19
CA SER A 184 0.57 55.90 76.85
C SER A 184 0.64 56.09 75.33
N GLY A 185 -0.07 57.09 74.79
CA GLY A 185 0.34 57.84 73.56
C GLY A 185 -0.07 57.20 72.23
N ILE A 186 -1.18 57.62 71.60
CA ILE A 186 -1.34 58.78 70.69
C ILE A 186 -1.01 58.44 69.21
N GLU A 187 -2.06 58.55 68.39
CA GLU A 187 -2.12 58.92 66.95
C GLU A 187 -1.44 58.05 65.87
N ASN A 188 -2.21 57.43 64.97
CA ASN A 188 -2.80 58.12 63.80
C ASN A 188 -3.58 57.18 62.85
N VAL A 189 -4.84 57.57 62.64
CA VAL A 189 -5.73 57.47 61.47
C VAL A 189 -5.20 56.75 60.22
N GLY A 190 -5.97 55.75 59.75
CA GLY A 190 -5.78 55.08 58.46
C GLY A 190 -7.06 54.44 57.92
N ILE A 191 -7.96 55.28 57.40
CA ILE A 191 -8.93 55.09 56.30
C ILE A 191 -9.50 53.67 56.09
N ASP A 192 -10.80 53.55 56.36
CA ASP A 192 -11.66 52.42 55.99
C ASP A 192 -11.80 52.31 54.47
N ASN A 193 -11.34 51.20 53.87
CA ASN A 193 -11.82 50.79 52.55
C ASN A 193 -12.85 49.69 52.74
N ALA A 194 -14.09 50.01 52.39
CA ALA A 194 -15.24 49.12 52.44
C ALA A 194 -14.97 47.82 51.67
N VAL A 195 -15.20 46.71 52.37
CA VAL A 195 -15.28 45.34 51.82
C VAL A 195 -16.35 45.33 50.73
N LEU A 196 -15.90 45.32 49.48
CA LEU A 196 -16.74 44.99 48.33
C LEU A 196 -16.83 43.45 48.29
N ASP A 197 -17.74 42.89 49.09
CA ASP A 197 -18.14 41.48 49.02
C ASP A 197 -18.90 41.26 47.71
N ILE A 198 -18.17 40.88 46.67
CA ILE A 198 -18.75 40.41 45.40
C ILE A 198 -19.01 38.91 45.56
N ASP A 199 -20.10 38.60 46.26
CA ASP A 199 -20.52 37.23 46.57
C ASP A 199 -21.33 36.65 45.39
N PHE A 200 -20.64 36.32 44.28
CA PHE A 200 -21.21 35.60 43.14
C PHE A 200 -21.06 34.08 43.36
N PRO A 201 -22.09 33.43 43.91
CA PRO A 201 -22.83 32.44 43.12
C PRO A 201 -24.35 32.41 43.37
N LYS A 202 -24.93 33.44 44.04
CA LYS A 202 -26.38 33.48 44.32
C LYS A 202 -27.24 33.97 43.15
N VAL A 203 -26.67 34.76 42.24
CA VAL A 203 -27.42 35.36 41.10
C VAL A 203 -27.75 34.33 40.01
N PHE A 204 -26.89 33.32 39.79
CA PHE A 204 -27.12 32.29 38.77
C PHE A 204 -28.31 31.38 39.09
N ASN A 205 -28.50 31.03 40.37
CA ASN A 205 -29.61 30.18 40.78
C ASN A 205 -30.97 30.91 40.72
N GLN A 206 -30.96 32.24 40.77
CA GLN A 206 -32.18 33.04 40.71
C GLN A 206 -32.69 33.17 39.27
N MET A 207 -31.80 33.31 38.28
CA MET A 207 -32.17 33.36 36.85
C MET A 207 -32.68 32.01 36.32
N GLN A 208 -32.12 30.88 36.75
CA GLN A 208 -32.61 29.55 36.35
C GLN A 208 -33.99 29.23 36.91
N LYS A 209 -34.40 29.87 38.02
CA LYS A 209 -35.70 29.62 38.66
C LYS A 209 -36.83 30.43 38.03
N GLU A 210 -36.55 31.58 37.41
CA GLU A 210 -37.54 32.40 36.70
C GLU A 210 -37.80 31.95 35.25
N GLN A 211 -36.89 31.21 34.62
CA GLN A 211 -37.09 30.66 33.26
C GLN A 211 -37.74 29.28 33.21
N ALA A 212 -38.10 28.70 34.38
CA ALA A 212 -38.67 27.36 34.50
C ALA A 212 -40.05 27.33 35.19
N MET A 213 -40.87 28.38 34.99
CA MET A 213 -42.31 28.31 35.19
C MET A 213 -43.03 28.52 33.84
N PRO A 214 -44.15 27.80 33.60
CA PRO A 214 -44.72 27.59 32.27
C PRO A 214 -45.34 28.84 31.64
#